data_AF-A0A8J7WW31-F1
#
_entry.id   AF-A0A8J7WW31-F1
#
_cell.length_a   1.000
_cell.length_b   1.000
_cell.length_c   1.000
_cell.angle_alpha   90.00
_cell.angle_beta   90.00
_cell.angle_gamma   90.00
#
_symmetry.space_group_name_H-M   'P 1'
#
loop_
_entity.id
_entity.type
_entity.pdbx_description
1 polymer ?
#
loop_
_entity_poly.entity_id
_entity_poly.type
_entity_poly.pdbx_seq_one_letter_code
_entity_poly.pdbx_strand_id
1 'polypeptide(L)'
;ILFDTGQGMALANNARLLNVDLSTIPTIVLSHGHYDHTGGLPAALHPPRQAQVYAHPDIFTAKYAQLHTANGQQNVFIGLKYRPEYLEGTLQARFTFLREFRELVPGIFFSGEVPRKTAFEHPDTRLMVDRDGRLEIDPLWDDASLLIETDKGPVVIFGCAHAGAVNVLNHFAAQTGHTTFHAVIGGTHLGFMGGPGEQLQASIQAFDQYGLDLVAVSHCTGQLGAALCQQHFQDRFAFASAGWSVEF
;
A
#
# COMPACT_ATOMS: atom_id res chain seq x y z
N ILE A 1 1.85 -12.12 9.10
CA ILE A 1 1.34 -11.66 7.78
C ILE A 1 2.48 -10.93 7.08
N LEU A 2 2.58 -11.01 5.76
CA LEU A 2 3.42 -10.13 4.93
C LEU A 2 2.51 -9.21 4.11
N PHE A 3 2.70 -7.90 4.20
CA PHE A 3 1.95 -6.91 3.43
C PHE A 3 2.85 -6.35 2.32
N ASP A 4 2.46 -6.56 1.07
CA ASP A 4 3.27 -6.34 -0.13
C ASP A 4 4.59 -7.11 -0.19
N THR A 5 5.24 -7.04 -1.35
CA THR A 5 6.41 -7.88 -1.67
C THR A 5 7.55 -7.13 -2.37
N GLY A 6 7.42 -5.82 -2.57
CA GLY A 6 8.43 -5.02 -3.24
C GLY A 6 8.55 -5.31 -4.74
N GLN A 7 9.53 -4.68 -5.39
CA GLN A 7 9.73 -4.72 -6.85
C GLN A 7 10.46 -5.97 -7.36
N GLY A 8 11.11 -6.73 -6.49
CA GLY A 8 11.95 -7.86 -6.90
C GLY A 8 12.81 -8.41 -5.76
N MET A 9 14.12 -8.46 -5.95
CA MET A 9 15.03 -9.21 -5.06
C MET A 9 15.22 -8.62 -3.65
N ALA A 10 14.80 -7.38 -3.42
CA ALA A 10 15.02 -6.69 -2.15
C ALA A 10 14.41 -7.44 -0.96
N LEU A 11 13.17 -7.94 -1.10
CA LEU A 11 12.49 -8.68 -0.04
C LEU A 11 13.30 -9.92 0.40
N ALA A 12 13.66 -10.78 -0.54
CA ALA A 12 14.38 -12.02 -0.26
C ALA A 12 15.77 -11.76 0.36
N ASN A 13 16.48 -10.76 -0.17
CA ASN A 13 17.80 -10.40 0.32
C ASN A 13 17.74 -9.85 1.75
N ASN A 14 16.80 -8.94 2.03
CA ASN A 14 16.64 -8.34 3.35
C ASN A 14 16.16 -9.36 4.37
N ALA A 15 15.19 -10.21 4.02
CA ALA A 15 14.71 -11.28 4.91
C ALA A 15 15.85 -12.21 5.33
N ARG A 16 16.71 -12.62 4.37
CA ARG A 16 17.91 -13.41 4.67
C ARG A 16 18.87 -12.70 5.62
N LEU A 17 19.14 -11.40 5.40
CA LEU A 17 20.05 -10.62 6.26
C LEU A 17 19.49 -10.41 7.67
N LEU A 18 18.16 -10.31 7.80
CA LEU A 18 17.46 -10.13 9.07
C LEU A 18 17.09 -11.46 9.75
N ASN A 19 17.50 -12.60 9.20
CA ASN A 19 17.15 -13.94 9.67
C ASN A 19 15.63 -14.18 9.76
N VAL A 20 14.87 -13.59 8.84
CA VAL A 20 13.42 -13.82 8.69
C VAL A 20 13.19 -14.88 7.63
N ASP A 21 12.55 -15.99 8.01
CA ASP A 21 12.19 -17.06 7.08
C ASP A 21 10.82 -16.81 6.44
N LEU A 22 10.83 -16.35 5.19
CA LEU A 22 9.61 -16.07 4.40
C LEU A 22 8.71 -17.31 4.22
N SER A 23 9.27 -18.53 4.25
CA SER A 23 8.51 -19.76 4.09
C SER A 23 7.52 -20.01 5.23
N THR A 24 7.80 -19.43 6.40
CA THR A 24 6.96 -19.56 7.59
C THR A 24 5.75 -18.63 7.58
N ILE A 25 5.69 -17.65 6.67
CA ILE A 25 4.64 -16.63 6.66
C ILE A 25 3.39 -17.21 5.96
N PRO A 26 2.31 -17.55 6.67
CA PRO A 26 1.18 -18.28 6.07
C PRO A 26 0.31 -17.40 5.15
N THR A 27 0.34 -16.08 5.38
CA THR A 27 -0.58 -15.13 4.77
C THR A 27 0.16 -13.93 4.21
N ILE A 28 -0.09 -13.65 2.94
CA ILE A 28 0.36 -12.49 2.19
C ILE A 28 -0.87 -11.63 1.86
N VAL A 29 -0.73 -10.31 1.93
CA VAL A 29 -1.77 -9.37 1.52
C VAL A 29 -1.13 -8.40 0.53
N LEU A 30 -1.78 -8.20 -0.61
CA LEU A 30 -1.33 -7.25 -1.64
C LEU A 30 -2.17 -5.97 -1.55
N SER A 31 -1.50 -4.84 -1.44
CA SER A 31 -2.14 -3.53 -1.34
C SER A 31 -2.73 -3.08 -2.66
N HIS A 32 -2.07 -3.33 -3.80
CA HIS A 32 -2.56 -3.05 -5.15
C HIS A 32 -1.66 -3.68 -6.21
N GLY A 33 -2.11 -3.64 -7.47
CA GLY A 33 -1.54 -4.38 -8.59
C GLY A 33 -0.28 -3.77 -9.20
N HIS A 34 0.39 -2.80 -8.55
CA HIS A 34 1.64 -2.27 -9.12
C HIS A 34 2.83 -3.20 -8.92
N TYR A 35 3.74 -3.18 -9.89
CA TYR A 35 4.89 -4.07 -9.98
C TYR A 35 5.89 -3.92 -8.82
N ASP A 36 5.95 -2.75 -8.21
CA ASP A 36 6.79 -2.40 -7.07
C ASP A 36 6.22 -2.84 -5.72
N HIS A 37 4.98 -3.32 -5.70
CA HIS A 37 4.35 -3.98 -4.54
C HIS A 37 4.22 -5.50 -4.73
N THR A 38 4.21 -5.97 -5.97
CA THR A 38 3.92 -7.38 -6.32
C THR A 38 5.10 -8.13 -6.93
N GLY A 39 6.21 -7.45 -7.22
CA GLY A 39 7.36 -7.99 -7.93
C GLY A 39 8.13 -9.07 -7.18
N GLY A 40 8.17 -9.02 -5.84
CA GLY A 40 8.80 -10.03 -4.99
C GLY A 40 7.90 -11.22 -4.63
N LEU A 41 6.67 -11.27 -5.14
CA LEU A 41 5.69 -12.30 -4.80
C LEU A 41 6.20 -13.75 -5.00
N PRO A 42 6.97 -14.07 -6.06
CA PRO A 42 7.53 -15.40 -6.20
C PRO A 42 8.47 -15.81 -5.07
N ALA A 43 9.25 -14.87 -4.52
CA ALA A 43 10.13 -15.15 -3.40
C ALA A 43 9.36 -15.37 -2.09
N ALA A 44 8.27 -14.63 -1.88
CA ALA A 44 7.39 -14.80 -0.72
C ALA A 44 6.62 -16.12 -0.73
N LEU A 45 6.32 -16.63 -1.93
CA LEU A 45 5.59 -17.89 -2.16
C LEU A 45 6.51 -19.12 -2.24
N HIS A 46 7.83 -18.94 -2.26
CA HIS A 46 8.77 -20.06 -2.31
C HIS A 46 9.16 -20.53 -0.89
N PRO A 47 9.25 -21.84 -0.63
CA PRO A 47 8.82 -22.94 -1.49
C PRO A 47 7.28 -23.01 -1.62
N PRO A 48 6.74 -23.58 -2.72
CA PRO A 48 5.29 -23.73 -2.90
C PRO A 48 4.65 -24.48 -1.73
N ARG A 49 3.71 -23.83 -1.06
CA ARG A 49 3.20 -24.28 0.25
C ARG A 49 1.76 -23.89 0.55
N GLN A 50 0.99 -23.54 -0.48
CA GLN A 50 -0.42 -23.16 -0.31
C GLN A 50 -0.64 -21.93 0.58
N ALA A 51 0.31 -20.98 0.52
CA ALA A 51 0.19 -19.69 1.21
C ALA A 51 -1.09 -18.96 0.76
N GLN A 52 -1.79 -18.38 1.73
CA GLN A 52 -2.97 -17.55 1.48
C GLN A 52 -2.53 -16.18 0.97
N VAL A 53 -3.11 -15.72 -0.14
CA VAL A 53 -2.93 -14.37 -0.68
C VAL A 53 -4.26 -13.64 -0.67
N TYR A 54 -4.37 -12.55 0.07
CA TYR A 54 -5.51 -11.65 -0.01
C TYR A 54 -5.18 -10.47 -0.93
N ALA A 55 -6.11 -10.14 -1.82
CA ALA A 55 -5.97 -9.03 -2.76
C ALA A 55 -7.36 -8.57 -3.23
N HIS A 56 -7.44 -7.41 -3.85
CA HIS A 56 -8.64 -7.02 -4.60
C HIS A 56 -8.73 -7.79 -5.94
N PRO A 57 -9.92 -8.11 -6.48
CA PRO A 57 -10.03 -8.80 -7.78
C PRO A 57 -9.36 -8.05 -8.95
N ASP A 58 -9.34 -6.72 -8.94
CA ASP A 58 -8.68 -5.92 -9.97
C ASP A 58 -7.13 -5.96 -9.89
N ILE A 59 -6.52 -6.71 -8.94
CA ILE A 59 -5.05 -6.83 -8.78
C ILE A 59 -4.33 -7.28 -10.07
N PHE A 60 -5.00 -8.08 -10.90
CA PHE A 60 -4.48 -8.61 -12.16
C PHE A 60 -4.80 -7.75 -13.38
N THR A 61 -5.53 -6.64 -13.20
CA THR A 61 -5.83 -5.72 -14.30
C THR A 61 -4.54 -5.10 -14.81
N ALA A 62 -4.39 -4.94 -16.12
CA ALA A 62 -3.19 -4.36 -16.69
C ALA A 62 -3.14 -2.84 -16.41
N LYS A 63 -2.11 -2.42 -15.67
CA LYS A 63 -1.90 -1.04 -15.25
C LYS A 63 -0.70 -0.41 -15.93
N TYR A 64 -0.81 0.89 -16.23
CA TYR A 64 0.20 1.66 -16.95
C TYR A 64 0.42 3.03 -16.29
N ALA A 65 1.64 3.54 -16.35
CA ALA A 65 1.93 4.95 -16.10
C ALA A 65 2.07 5.69 -17.44
N GLN A 66 1.36 6.79 -17.59
CA GLN A 66 1.49 7.69 -18.72
C GLN A 66 2.58 8.73 -18.44
N LEU A 67 3.69 8.63 -19.17
CA LEU A 67 4.87 9.47 -19.01
C LEU A 67 5.07 10.37 -20.22
N HIS A 68 5.42 11.63 -19.98
CA HIS A 68 5.92 12.52 -21.03
C HIS A 68 7.43 12.33 -21.19
N THR A 69 7.83 11.87 -22.37
CA THR A 69 9.23 11.65 -22.74
C THR A 69 9.63 12.62 -23.86
N ALA A 70 10.92 12.68 -24.17
CA ALA A 70 11.41 13.45 -25.34
C ALA A 70 10.77 12.99 -26.67
N ASN A 71 10.28 11.75 -26.73
CA ASN A 71 9.61 11.17 -27.89
C ASN A 71 8.07 11.28 -27.82
N GLY A 72 7.54 12.13 -26.94
CA GLY A 72 6.12 12.28 -26.70
C GLY A 72 5.60 11.42 -25.55
N GLN A 73 4.28 11.24 -25.52
CA GLN A 73 3.59 10.50 -24.48
C GLN A 73 3.78 8.99 -24.66
N GLN A 74 4.19 8.30 -23.60
CA GLN A 74 4.38 6.85 -23.57
C GLN A 74 3.63 6.23 -22.41
N ASN A 75 2.99 5.08 -22.65
CA ASN A 75 2.36 4.28 -21.60
C ASN A 75 3.32 3.15 -21.22
N VAL A 76 3.82 3.18 -19.98
CA VAL A 76 4.74 2.17 -19.44
C VAL A 76 3.95 1.21 -18.58
N PHE A 77 4.05 -0.09 -18.83
CA PHE A 77 3.39 -1.09 -18.00
C PHE A 77 3.96 -1.07 -16.57
N ILE A 78 3.08 -0.89 -15.58
CA ILE A 78 3.41 -0.88 -14.15
C ILE A 78 2.58 -1.91 -13.38
N GLY A 79 1.81 -2.76 -14.04
CA GLY A 79 0.99 -3.78 -13.39
C GLY A 79 1.77 -4.99 -12.86
N LEU A 80 1.03 -5.92 -12.25
CA LEU A 80 1.53 -7.20 -11.76
C LEU A 80 2.08 -8.02 -12.94
N LYS A 81 3.34 -8.45 -12.84
CA LYS A 81 4.10 -9.06 -13.95
C LYS A 81 3.87 -10.56 -14.15
N TYR A 82 3.27 -11.22 -13.16
CA TYR A 82 3.05 -12.65 -13.12
C TYR A 82 1.60 -13.00 -13.46
N ARG A 83 1.39 -14.05 -14.25
CA ARG A 83 0.03 -14.50 -14.54
C ARG A 83 -0.52 -15.35 -13.39
N PRO A 84 -1.85 -15.36 -13.16
CA PRO A 84 -2.47 -16.22 -12.16
C PRO A 84 -2.03 -17.68 -12.26
N GLU A 85 -1.90 -18.24 -13.48
CA GLU A 85 -1.53 -19.65 -13.66
C GLU A 85 -0.15 -19.99 -13.10
N TYR A 86 0.80 -19.04 -13.15
CA TYR A 86 2.11 -19.23 -12.55
C TYR A 86 2.05 -19.15 -11.02
N LEU A 87 1.31 -18.17 -10.48
CA LEU A 87 1.21 -17.96 -9.05
C LEU A 87 0.42 -19.09 -8.36
N GLU A 88 -0.73 -19.47 -8.91
CA GLU A 88 -1.62 -20.48 -8.33
C GLU A 88 -1.19 -21.91 -8.72
N GLY A 89 -0.79 -22.13 -9.97
CA GLY A 89 -0.42 -23.48 -10.45
C GLY A 89 0.97 -23.89 -10.01
N THR A 90 1.99 -23.07 -10.31
CA THR A 90 3.39 -23.42 -10.04
C THR A 90 3.79 -23.11 -8.60
N LEU A 91 3.43 -21.92 -8.10
CA LEU A 91 3.79 -21.48 -6.75
C LEU A 91 2.75 -21.86 -5.69
N GLN A 92 1.64 -22.48 -6.10
CA GLN A 92 0.57 -22.93 -5.22
C GLN A 92 -0.03 -21.82 -4.36
N ALA A 93 -0.02 -20.56 -4.80
CA ALA A 93 -0.72 -19.50 -4.08
C ALA A 93 -2.23 -19.79 -4.04
N ARG A 94 -2.87 -19.49 -2.90
CA ARG A 94 -4.33 -19.51 -2.78
C ARG A 94 -4.84 -18.09 -2.70
N PHE A 95 -5.41 -17.56 -3.78
CA PHE A 95 -5.98 -16.23 -3.77
C PHE A 95 -7.36 -16.21 -3.10
N THR A 96 -7.61 -15.17 -2.34
CA THR A 96 -8.96 -14.79 -1.89
C THR A 96 -9.16 -13.32 -2.19
N PHE A 97 -10.08 -13.06 -3.12
CA PHE A 97 -10.36 -11.72 -3.57
C PHE A 97 -11.38 -11.02 -2.68
N LEU A 98 -11.06 -9.79 -2.27
CA LEU A 98 -11.86 -8.99 -1.35
C LEU A 98 -12.11 -7.61 -1.96
N ARG A 99 -13.38 -7.21 -2.02
CA ARG A 99 -13.80 -5.83 -2.36
C ARG A 99 -14.16 -5.01 -1.13
N GLU A 100 -14.59 -5.68 -0.07
CA GLU A 100 -15.19 -5.05 1.10
C GLU A 100 -14.23 -5.04 2.28
N PHE A 101 -14.52 -4.16 3.25
CA PHE A 101 -13.89 -4.17 4.56
C PHE A 101 -14.05 -5.55 5.22
N ARG A 102 -12.95 -6.13 5.70
CA ARG A 102 -12.97 -7.49 6.26
C ARG A 102 -11.86 -7.74 7.26
N GLU A 103 -12.20 -8.40 8.36
CA GLU A 103 -11.21 -8.99 9.26
C GLU A 103 -10.57 -10.22 8.61
N LEU A 104 -9.25 -10.20 8.43
CA LEU A 104 -8.49 -11.29 7.80
C LEU A 104 -8.11 -12.36 8.82
N VAL A 105 -7.62 -11.90 9.97
CA VAL A 105 -7.30 -12.67 11.18
C VAL A 105 -7.65 -11.79 12.39
N PRO A 106 -7.81 -12.35 13.60
CA PRO A 106 -8.21 -11.57 14.77
C PRO A 106 -7.39 -10.29 14.93
N GLY A 107 -8.07 -9.14 14.90
CA GLY A 107 -7.47 -7.81 15.07
C GLY A 107 -6.73 -7.26 13.85
N ILE A 108 -6.77 -7.91 12.68
CA ILE A 108 -6.16 -7.38 11.44
C ILE A 108 -7.20 -7.31 10.34
N PHE A 109 -7.46 -6.08 9.87
CA PHE A 109 -8.52 -5.75 8.94
C PHE A 109 -7.97 -5.26 7.61
N PHE A 110 -8.56 -5.74 6.52
CA PHE A 110 -8.38 -5.24 5.16
C PHE A 110 -9.38 -4.13 4.88
N SER A 111 -8.93 -3.02 4.29
CA SER A 111 -9.80 -1.88 4.00
C SER A 111 -10.92 -2.20 3.01
N GLY A 112 -10.65 -3.03 2.00
CA GLY A 112 -11.49 -3.08 0.81
C GLY A 112 -11.36 -1.80 -0.02
N GLU A 113 -12.33 -1.60 -0.92
CA GLU A 113 -12.48 -0.40 -1.74
C GLU A 113 -12.74 0.82 -0.83
N VAL A 114 -11.87 1.83 -0.93
CA VAL A 114 -11.92 3.04 -0.10
C VAL A 114 -12.69 4.17 -0.79
N PRO A 115 -13.77 4.70 -0.18
CA PRO A 115 -14.50 5.84 -0.75
C PRO A 115 -13.67 7.12 -0.79
N ARG A 116 -13.62 7.79 -1.94
CA ARG A 116 -12.90 9.07 -2.13
C ARG A 116 -13.79 10.27 -1.84
N LYS A 117 -13.85 10.67 -0.57
CA LYS A 117 -14.72 11.76 -0.08
C LYS A 117 -13.96 13.03 0.33
N THR A 118 -12.66 12.91 0.59
CA THR A 118 -11.81 14.04 0.99
C THR A 118 -11.54 14.96 -0.19
N ALA A 119 -12.01 16.22 -0.10
CA ALA A 119 -12.00 17.15 -1.23
C ALA A 119 -10.60 17.51 -1.76
N PHE A 120 -9.58 17.48 -0.90
CA PHE A 120 -8.20 17.80 -1.26
C PHE A 120 -7.39 16.58 -1.73
N GLU A 121 -7.95 15.37 -1.70
CA GLU A 121 -7.27 14.15 -2.18
C GLU A 121 -7.74 13.84 -3.60
N HIS A 122 -6.87 14.15 -4.56
CA HIS A 122 -7.16 13.98 -5.99
C HIS A 122 -6.49 12.70 -6.54
N PRO A 123 -7.12 12.03 -7.53
CA PRO A 123 -6.50 10.89 -8.18
C PRO A 123 -5.28 11.30 -9.01
N ASP A 124 -4.29 10.41 -9.11
CA ASP A 124 -3.16 10.59 -10.02
C ASP A 124 -3.59 10.25 -11.45
N THR A 125 -3.85 11.28 -12.25
CA THR A 125 -4.37 11.16 -13.62
C THR A 125 -3.38 10.57 -14.63
N ARG A 126 -2.14 10.32 -14.21
CA ARG A 126 -1.13 9.62 -15.04
C ARG A 126 -1.24 8.11 -14.92
N LEU A 127 -1.91 7.61 -13.88
CA LEU A 127 -2.10 6.17 -13.69
C LEU A 127 -3.28 5.74 -14.56
N MET A 128 -3.04 4.75 -15.39
CA MET A 128 -3.95 4.27 -16.43
C MET A 128 -4.20 2.78 -16.25
N VAL A 129 -5.39 2.34 -16.60
CA VAL A 129 -5.80 0.95 -16.61
C VAL A 129 -6.29 0.57 -18.00
N ASP A 130 -5.93 -0.63 -18.45
CA ASP A 130 -6.50 -1.22 -19.66
C ASP A 130 -7.73 -2.04 -19.28
N ARG A 131 -8.90 -1.59 -19.75
CA ARG A 131 -10.15 -2.34 -19.70
C ARG A 131 -10.60 -2.61 -21.13
N ASP A 132 -10.60 -3.89 -21.49
CA ASP A 132 -11.04 -4.39 -22.81
C ASP A 132 -10.32 -3.73 -24.00
N GLY A 133 -9.02 -3.48 -23.87
CA GLY A 133 -8.18 -2.88 -24.91
C GLY A 133 -8.24 -1.36 -24.95
N ARG A 134 -8.93 -0.71 -23.99
CA ARG A 134 -9.03 0.74 -23.87
C ARG A 134 -8.31 1.21 -22.61
N LEU A 135 -7.34 2.11 -22.81
CA LEU A 135 -6.70 2.82 -21.71
C LEU A 135 -7.59 3.96 -21.20
N GLU A 136 -7.84 3.95 -19.91
CA GLU A 136 -8.56 4.99 -19.17
C GLU A 136 -7.82 5.30 -17.86
N ILE A 137 -8.14 6.43 -17.21
CA ILE A 137 -7.53 6.77 -15.91
C ILE A 137 -7.88 5.66 -14.91
N ASP A 138 -6.88 5.10 -14.25
CA ASP A 138 -7.06 4.01 -13.29
C ASP A 138 -7.79 4.52 -12.05
N PRO A 139 -9.00 4.02 -11.77
CA PRO A 139 -9.68 4.35 -10.53
C PRO A 139 -9.03 3.66 -9.32
N LEU A 140 -8.05 2.76 -9.48
CA LEU A 140 -7.30 2.12 -8.39
C LEU A 140 -8.22 1.54 -7.31
N TRP A 141 -9.29 0.84 -7.73
CA TRP A 141 -10.22 0.15 -6.82
C TRP A 141 -9.51 -0.91 -5.98
N ASP A 142 -8.38 -1.41 -6.47
CA ASP A 142 -7.55 -2.36 -5.77
C ASP A 142 -6.65 -1.76 -4.70
N ASP A 143 -6.59 -0.43 -4.53
CA ASP A 143 -5.81 0.21 -3.45
C ASP A 143 -6.40 -0.10 -2.07
N ALA A 144 -5.64 -0.90 -1.32
CA ALA A 144 -6.01 -1.39 -0.02
C ALA A 144 -4.93 -1.14 1.02
N SER A 145 -5.37 -1.03 2.27
CA SER A 145 -4.54 -0.84 3.45
C SER A 145 -4.94 -1.84 4.54
N LEU A 146 -4.10 -1.96 5.56
CA LEU A 146 -4.41 -2.76 6.75
C LEU A 146 -4.65 -1.86 7.96
N LEU A 147 -5.57 -2.26 8.82
CA LEU A 147 -5.66 -1.80 10.20
C LEU A 147 -5.32 -2.95 11.13
N ILE A 148 -4.50 -2.69 12.13
CA ILE A 148 -4.02 -3.66 13.12
C ILE A 148 -4.38 -3.13 14.50
N GLU A 149 -5.19 -3.88 15.24
CA GLU A 149 -5.47 -3.61 16.64
C GLU A 149 -4.25 -3.94 17.50
N THR A 150 -3.85 -3.02 18.37
CA THR A 150 -2.74 -3.20 19.31
C THR A 150 -3.13 -2.67 20.69
N ASP A 151 -2.37 -3.05 21.73
CA ASP A 151 -2.59 -2.56 23.09
C ASP A 151 -2.37 -1.04 23.24
N LYS A 152 -1.69 -0.40 22.27
CA LYS A 152 -1.49 1.06 22.21
C LYS A 152 -2.58 1.80 21.43
N GLY A 153 -3.45 1.06 20.75
CA GLY A 153 -4.45 1.59 19.82
C GLY A 153 -4.24 1.11 18.38
N PRO A 154 -5.15 1.44 17.46
CA PRO A 154 -5.12 0.91 16.11
C PRO A 154 -3.98 1.52 15.28
N VAL A 155 -3.26 0.67 14.56
CA VAL A 155 -2.16 1.02 13.66
C VAL A 155 -2.60 0.78 12.22
N VAL A 156 -2.40 1.77 11.34
CA VAL A 156 -2.75 1.66 9.92
C VAL A 156 -1.48 1.49 9.08
N ILE A 157 -1.46 0.44 8.24
CA ILE A 157 -0.38 0.17 7.30
C ILE A 157 -0.86 0.46 5.88
N PHE A 158 -0.20 1.42 5.22
CA PHE A 158 -0.43 1.79 3.83
C PHE A 158 0.50 1.04 2.89
N GLY A 159 -0.02 0.67 1.71
CA GLY A 159 0.82 0.35 0.55
C GLY A 159 1.33 1.65 -0.07
N CYS A 160 0.53 2.20 -0.99
CA CYS A 160 0.71 3.54 -1.54
C CYS A 160 -0.36 4.55 -1.11
N ALA A 161 -1.55 4.11 -0.69
CA ALA A 161 -2.69 4.97 -0.40
C ALA A 161 -3.08 5.87 -1.59
N HIS A 162 -3.21 5.28 -2.78
CA HIS A 162 -3.70 5.97 -3.99
C HIS A 162 -5.12 6.52 -3.84
N ALA A 163 -5.95 5.91 -2.98
CA ALA A 163 -7.25 6.44 -2.61
C ALA A 163 -7.15 7.72 -1.77
N GLY A 164 -5.97 8.05 -1.24
CA GLY A 164 -5.73 9.14 -0.31
C GLY A 164 -5.61 8.61 1.13
N ALA A 165 -4.52 8.96 1.81
CA ALA A 165 -4.27 8.50 3.18
C ALA A 165 -5.39 8.93 4.14
N VAL A 166 -5.98 10.12 3.96
CA VAL A 166 -7.06 10.63 4.80
C VAL A 166 -8.38 9.92 4.47
N ASN A 167 -8.66 9.63 3.20
CA ASN A 167 -9.77 8.75 2.80
C ASN A 167 -9.66 7.36 3.45
N VAL A 168 -8.45 6.77 3.50
CA VAL A 168 -8.22 5.48 4.16
C VAL A 168 -8.52 5.55 5.67
N LEU A 169 -8.02 6.57 6.37
CA LEU A 169 -8.29 6.77 7.80
C LEU A 169 -9.78 7.00 8.08
N ASN A 170 -10.43 7.84 7.28
CA ASN A 170 -11.88 8.07 7.35
C ASN A 170 -12.67 6.77 7.16
N HIS A 171 -12.27 5.93 6.20
CA HIS A 171 -12.92 4.66 5.95
C HIS A 171 -12.77 3.70 7.13
N PHE A 172 -11.56 3.54 7.65
CA PHE A 172 -11.36 2.71 8.85
C PHE A 172 -12.15 3.23 10.05
N ALA A 173 -12.10 4.54 10.32
CA ALA A 173 -12.86 5.16 11.39
C ALA A 173 -14.37 4.87 11.27
N ALA A 174 -14.92 4.94 10.06
CA ALA A 174 -16.32 4.64 9.81
C ALA A 174 -16.67 3.15 9.99
N GLN A 175 -15.75 2.24 9.66
CA GLN A 175 -15.97 0.79 9.74
C GLN A 175 -15.78 0.23 11.16
N THR A 176 -14.87 0.81 11.94
CA THR A 176 -14.49 0.29 13.27
C THR A 176 -15.03 1.13 14.43
N GLY A 177 -15.44 2.38 14.17
CA GLY A 177 -15.82 3.34 15.20
C GLY A 177 -14.63 4.04 15.87
N HIS A 178 -13.40 3.79 15.42
CA HIS A 178 -12.21 4.46 15.95
C HIS A 178 -12.22 5.94 15.57
N THR A 179 -11.92 6.81 16.53
CA THR A 179 -11.78 8.26 16.32
C THR A 179 -10.33 8.73 16.35
N THR A 180 -9.41 7.86 16.79
CA THR A 180 -7.97 8.11 16.84
C THR A 180 -7.23 6.86 16.38
N PHE A 181 -5.99 7.05 15.92
CA PHE A 181 -5.09 5.97 15.57
C PHE A 181 -3.77 6.15 16.28
N HIS A 182 -3.13 5.07 16.70
CA HIS A 182 -1.83 5.14 17.34
C HIS A 182 -0.74 5.48 16.32
N ALA A 183 -0.77 4.82 15.16
CA ALA A 183 0.24 5.01 14.13
C ALA A 183 -0.27 4.88 12.70
N VAL A 184 0.41 5.56 11.78
CA VAL A 184 0.35 5.30 10.34
C VAL A 184 1.73 4.94 9.82
N ILE A 185 1.81 3.88 9.01
CA ILE A 185 3.08 3.35 8.49
C ILE A 185 2.95 3.05 7.01
N GLY A 186 3.90 3.46 6.17
CA GLY A 186 3.94 3.08 4.75
C GLY A 186 4.00 4.25 3.77
N GLY A 187 3.65 3.99 2.51
CA GLY A 187 3.62 5.02 1.46
C GLY A 187 2.30 5.78 1.43
N THR A 188 2.37 7.10 1.21
CA THR A 188 1.19 7.99 1.19
C THR A 188 0.86 8.57 -0.20
N HIS A 189 1.66 8.23 -1.22
CA HIS A 189 1.62 8.76 -2.61
C HIS A 189 1.81 10.29 -2.76
N LEU A 190 1.98 11.03 -1.66
CA LEU A 190 2.07 12.48 -1.66
C LEU A 190 3.27 13.03 -2.46
N GLY A 191 4.36 12.25 -2.61
CA GLY A 191 5.53 12.65 -3.39
C GLY A 191 5.25 12.84 -4.88
N PHE A 192 4.16 12.25 -5.39
CA PHE A 192 3.78 12.27 -6.79
C PHE A 192 2.67 13.29 -7.12
N MET A 193 2.09 13.93 -6.10
CA MET A 193 0.92 14.82 -6.20
C MET A 193 1.28 16.31 -6.31
N GLY A 194 2.37 16.64 -7.01
CA GLY A 194 2.71 18.05 -7.32
C GLY A 194 3.58 18.78 -6.29
N GLY A 195 4.23 18.05 -5.38
CA GLY A 195 5.22 18.62 -4.44
C GLY A 195 4.61 19.14 -3.13
N PRO A 196 5.21 20.14 -2.47
CA PRO A 196 4.77 20.64 -1.16
C PRO A 196 3.56 21.56 -1.30
N GLY A 197 2.46 20.99 -1.82
CA GLY A 197 1.22 21.69 -2.10
C GLY A 197 0.17 21.54 -0.99
N GLU A 198 -1.02 22.06 -1.28
CA GLU A 198 -2.17 22.08 -0.37
C GLU A 198 -2.55 20.68 0.13
N GLN A 199 -2.55 19.66 -0.73
CA GLN A 199 -2.88 18.28 -0.35
C GLN A 199 -1.93 17.72 0.72
N LEU A 200 -0.61 17.96 0.61
CA LEU A 200 0.36 17.50 1.61
C LEU A 200 0.11 18.18 2.96
N GLN A 201 -0.07 19.50 2.97
CA GLN A 201 -0.32 20.26 4.19
C GLN A 201 -1.64 19.85 4.85
N ALA A 202 -2.70 19.68 4.06
CA ALA A 202 -4.00 19.21 4.55
C ALA A 202 -3.92 17.78 5.10
N SER A 203 -3.12 16.90 4.47
CA SER A 203 -2.89 15.53 4.97
C SER A 203 -2.15 15.54 6.31
N ILE A 204 -1.11 16.37 6.46
CA ILE A 204 -0.38 16.54 7.72
C ILE A 204 -1.33 17.05 8.84
N GLN A 205 -2.19 18.02 8.53
CA GLN A 205 -3.17 18.52 9.50
C GLN A 205 -4.21 17.46 9.87
N ALA A 206 -4.68 16.66 8.91
CA ALA A 206 -5.61 15.57 9.20
C ALA A 206 -4.96 14.50 10.10
N PHE A 207 -3.67 14.20 9.89
CA PHE A 207 -2.90 13.29 10.74
C PHE A 207 -2.83 13.77 12.21
N ASP A 208 -2.71 15.07 12.47
CA ASP A 208 -2.82 15.60 13.83
C ASP A 208 -4.24 15.43 14.42
N GLN A 209 -5.29 15.60 13.61
CA GLN A 209 -6.68 15.45 14.07
C GLN A 209 -6.99 14.03 14.53
N TYR A 210 -6.32 13.02 13.95
CA TYR A 210 -6.43 11.62 14.38
C TYR A 210 -5.58 11.26 15.59
N GLY A 211 -4.81 12.20 16.15
CA GLY A 211 -4.04 11.99 17.37
C GLY A 211 -2.92 10.95 17.22
N LEU A 212 -2.27 10.90 16.05
CA LEU A 212 -1.20 9.92 15.78
C LEU A 212 0.01 10.13 16.68
N ASP A 213 0.43 9.09 17.39
CA ASP A 213 1.67 9.08 18.18
C ASP A 213 2.89 8.74 17.32
N LEU A 214 2.68 8.03 16.21
CA LEU A 214 3.74 7.70 15.25
C LEU A 214 3.28 7.88 13.80
N VAL A 215 4.06 8.65 13.04
CA VAL A 215 3.94 8.81 11.59
C VAL A 215 5.22 8.28 10.95
N ALA A 216 5.16 7.07 10.40
CA ALA A 216 6.31 6.37 9.84
C ALA A 216 6.18 6.19 8.32
N VAL A 217 6.63 7.18 7.55
CA VAL A 217 6.44 7.17 6.09
C VAL A 217 7.60 6.52 5.34
N SER A 218 7.31 6.01 4.14
CA SER A 218 8.30 5.39 3.25
C SER A 218 7.90 5.50 1.77
N HIS A 219 8.65 4.82 0.90
CA HIS A 219 8.24 4.55 -0.47
C HIS A 219 7.85 5.80 -1.29
N CYS A 220 6.59 5.90 -1.72
CA CYS A 220 6.06 6.91 -2.64
C CYS A 220 5.81 8.29 -1.99
N THR A 221 5.88 8.40 -0.66
CA THR A 221 5.81 9.70 0.03
C THR A 221 6.93 10.65 -0.43
N GLY A 222 8.07 10.09 -0.84
CA GLY A 222 9.20 10.84 -1.37
C GLY A 222 9.97 11.63 -0.31
N GLN A 223 11.20 12.03 -0.65
CA GLN A 223 12.11 12.67 0.31
C GLN A 223 11.60 14.00 0.83
N LEU A 224 10.99 14.82 -0.04
CA LEU A 224 10.45 16.11 0.35
C LEU A 224 9.22 15.96 1.27
N GLY A 225 8.29 15.07 0.93
CA GLY A 225 7.12 14.80 1.77
C GLY A 225 7.53 14.26 3.13
N ALA A 226 8.49 13.32 3.16
CA ALA A 226 9.02 12.77 4.40
C ALA A 226 9.75 13.82 5.26
N ALA A 227 10.54 14.72 4.66
CA ALA A 227 11.20 15.80 5.38
C ALA A 227 10.20 16.80 6.00
N LEU A 228 9.11 17.11 5.30
CA LEU A 228 8.06 17.99 5.81
C LEU A 228 7.26 17.32 6.95
N CYS A 229 6.96 16.03 6.82
CA CYS A 229 6.41 15.25 7.93
C CYS A 229 7.37 15.23 9.13
N GLN A 230 8.66 15.01 8.92
CA GLN A 230 9.66 15.04 9.99
C GLN A 230 9.72 16.40 10.69
N GLN A 231 9.71 17.49 9.92
CA GLN A 231 9.72 18.85 10.46
C GLN A 231 8.49 19.10 11.35
N HIS A 232 7.33 18.58 10.97
CA HIS A 232 6.05 18.80 11.66
C HIS A 232 5.85 17.87 12.87
N PHE A 233 6.06 16.57 12.69
CA PHE A 233 5.78 15.54 13.71
C PHE A 233 6.94 15.33 14.69
N GLN A 234 8.17 15.72 14.34
CA GLN A 234 9.36 15.67 15.20
C GLN A 234 9.56 14.29 15.84
N ASP A 235 9.50 14.19 17.17
CA ASP A 235 9.70 12.93 17.92
C ASP A 235 8.63 11.87 17.62
N ARG A 236 7.50 12.27 17.03
CA ARG A 236 6.44 11.36 16.54
C ARG A 236 6.70 10.86 15.11
N PHE A 237 7.84 11.16 14.50
CA PHE A 237 8.15 10.77 13.12
C PHE A 237 9.23 9.69 13.04
N ALA A 238 9.08 8.77 12.09
CA ALA A 238 10.14 7.86 11.69
C ALA A 238 10.25 7.70 10.16
N PHE A 239 11.46 7.45 9.68
CA PHE A 239 11.66 6.93 8.33
C PHE A 239 11.54 5.41 8.37
N ALA A 240 10.43 4.87 7.84
CA ALA A 240 10.21 3.43 7.71
C ALA A 240 11.05 2.83 6.57
N SER A 241 12.37 2.92 6.71
CA SER A 241 13.35 2.43 5.74
C SER A 241 13.58 0.92 5.84
N ALA A 242 14.23 0.30 4.85
CA ALA A 242 14.56 -1.11 4.90
C ALA A 242 15.43 -1.43 6.14
N GLY A 243 15.01 -2.43 6.93
CA GLY A 243 15.67 -2.80 8.20
C GLY A 243 15.15 -2.04 9.42
N TRP A 244 14.27 -1.05 9.25
CA TRP A 244 13.56 -0.43 10.37
C TRP A 244 12.53 -1.40 10.97
N SER A 245 12.34 -1.32 12.28
CA SER A 245 11.35 -2.09 13.03
C SER A 245 10.81 -1.26 14.19
N VAL A 246 9.60 -1.59 14.62
CA VAL A 246 8.91 -0.98 15.75
C VAL A 246 8.09 -2.05 16.48
N GLU A 247 7.95 -1.89 17.78
CA GLU A 247 7.14 -2.74 18.66
C GLU A 247 6.10 -1.85 19.36
N PHE A 248 4.87 -2.36 19.47
CA PHE A 248 3.73 -1.65 20.06
C PHE A 248 3.28 -2.36 21.33
#